data_AF-V4PIL4-F1
#
_entry.id   AF-V4PIL4-F1
#
_cell.length_a   1.000
_cell.length_b   1.000
_cell.length_c   1.000
_cell.angle_alpha   90.00
_cell.angle_beta   90.00
_cell.angle_gamma   90.00
#
_symmetry.space_group_name_H-M   'P 1'
#
loop_
_entity.id
_entity.type
_entity.pdbx_description
1 polymer ?
#
loop_
_entity_poly.entity_id
_entity_poly.type
_entity_poly.pdbx_seq_one_letter_code
_entity_poly.pdbx_strand_id
1 'polypeptide(L)'
;MKNRYHSTRRAVAAGAVFALLCLNGLTGCSSLGVKPWDRDLLATRGMALNTHPHITAADDHIYFSKEGSTGGRGFEGGGCGCN
;
A
#
# COMPACT_ATOMS: atom_id res chain seq x y z
N MET A 1 32.26 37.58 -18.08
CA MET A 1 32.10 36.54 -17.02
C MET A 1 30.71 36.52 -16.37
N LYS A 2 30.08 37.67 -16.04
CA LYS A 2 28.74 37.76 -15.42
C LYS A 2 27.61 37.03 -16.19
N ASN A 3 27.64 37.01 -17.52
CA ASN A 3 26.60 36.36 -18.34
C ASN A 3 26.56 34.82 -18.19
N ARG A 4 27.73 34.17 -17.98
CA ARG A 4 27.79 32.73 -17.69
C ARG A 4 27.21 32.39 -16.31
N TYR A 5 27.39 33.28 -15.32
CA TYR A 5 26.83 33.13 -13.96
C TYR A 5 25.29 33.24 -13.92
N HIS A 6 24.70 34.14 -14.69
CA HIS A 6 23.23 34.22 -14.80
C HIS A 6 22.63 33.02 -15.56
N SER A 7 23.32 32.51 -16.58
CA SER A 7 22.91 31.32 -17.33
C SER A 7 22.96 30.04 -16.47
N THR A 8 24.04 29.82 -15.73
CA THR A 8 24.14 28.66 -14.81
C THR A 8 23.15 28.72 -13.66
N ARG A 9 22.88 29.91 -13.10
CA ARG A 9 21.84 30.07 -12.05
C ARG A 9 20.44 29.78 -12.58
N ARG A 10 20.13 30.17 -13.82
CA ARG A 10 18.84 29.84 -14.46
C ARG A 10 18.69 28.35 -14.72
N ALA A 11 19.75 27.67 -15.15
CA ALA A 11 19.74 26.22 -15.37
C ALA A 11 19.54 25.44 -14.06
N VAL A 12 20.22 25.82 -12.97
CA VAL A 12 20.05 25.19 -11.65
C VAL A 12 18.65 25.44 -11.09
N ALA A 13 18.12 26.66 -11.22
CA ALA A 13 16.76 26.97 -10.79
C ALA A 13 15.71 26.18 -11.59
N ALA A 14 15.87 26.04 -12.91
CA ALA A 14 14.99 25.24 -13.74
C ALA A 14 15.01 23.75 -13.36
N GLY A 15 16.20 23.19 -13.08
CA GLY A 15 16.34 21.83 -12.60
C GLY A 15 15.67 21.59 -11.24
N ALA A 16 15.81 22.54 -10.30
CA ALA A 16 15.16 22.47 -8.99
C ALA A 16 13.62 22.53 -9.08
N VAL A 17 13.09 23.40 -9.95
CA VAL A 17 11.63 23.50 -10.19
C VAL A 17 11.08 22.22 -10.81
N PHE A 18 11.80 21.62 -11.78
CA PHE A 18 11.41 20.35 -12.38
C PHE A 18 11.39 19.20 -11.36
N ALA A 19 12.43 19.12 -10.51
CA ALA A 19 12.48 18.12 -9.43
C ALA A 19 11.32 18.27 -8.43
N LEU A 20 10.98 19.51 -8.05
CA LEU A 20 9.82 19.79 -7.19
C LEU A 20 8.49 19.39 -7.85
N LEU A 21 8.33 19.61 -9.16
CA LEU A 21 7.15 19.15 -9.90
C LEU A 21 7.04 17.62 -9.90
N CYS A 22 8.14 16.90 -10.13
CA CYS A 22 8.14 15.44 -10.10
C CYS A 22 7.77 14.88 -8.72
N LEU A 23 8.20 15.54 -7.64
CA LEU A 23 7.89 15.12 -6.27
C LEU A 23 6.39 15.16 -5.94
N ASN A 24 5.63 16.08 -6.55
CA ASN A 24 4.18 16.15 -6.34
C ASN A 24 3.42 14.96 -6.96
N GLY A 25 3.99 14.33 -7.99
CA GLY A 25 3.41 13.15 -8.65
C GLY A 25 3.52 11.84 -7.86
N LEU A 26 4.32 11.81 -6.78
CA LEU A 26 4.43 10.65 -5.88
C LEU A 26 3.29 10.60 -4.84
N THR A 27 2.41 11.60 -4.83
CA THR A 27 1.24 11.60 -3.95
C THR A 27 0.21 10.59 -4.46
N GLY A 28 -0.11 9.59 -3.64
CA GLY A 28 -1.15 8.61 -3.95
C GLY A 28 -2.55 9.19 -3.83
N CYS A 29 -3.54 8.51 -4.41
CA CYS A 29 -4.95 8.88 -4.36
C CYS A 29 -5.63 8.62 -3.00
N SER A 30 -4.94 8.83 -1.88
CA SER A 30 -5.46 8.54 -0.54
C SER A 30 -6.63 9.44 -0.12
N SER A 31 -6.82 10.59 -0.79
CA SER A 31 -7.96 11.50 -0.55
C SER A 31 -9.20 11.21 -1.39
N LEU A 32 -9.18 10.23 -2.31
CA LEU A 32 -10.31 9.90 -3.21
C LEU A 32 -11.51 9.20 -2.53
N GLY A 33 -11.65 9.34 -1.21
CA GLY A 33 -12.99 9.38 -0.61
C GLY A 33 -13.67 8.04 -0.29
N VAL A 34 -12.97 7.11 0.35
CA VAL A 34 -13.65 6.04 1.12
C VAL A 34 -13.23 6.17 2.57
N LYS A 35 -14.20 6.48 3.45
CA LYS A 35 -13.91 6.51 4.89
C LYS A 35 -13.59 5.09 5.36
N PRO A 36 -12.69 4.91 6.35
CA PRO A 36 -12.31 3.58 6.82
C PRO A 36 -13.51 2.69 7.19
N TRP A 37 -14.54 3.26 7.82
CA TRP A 37 -15.76 2.54 8.22
C TRP A 37 -16.71 2.22 7.07
N ASP A 38 -16.57 2.86 5.90
CA ASP A 38 -17.38 2.54 4.72
C ASP A 38 -16.85 1.29 3.99
N ARG A 39 -15.64 0.81 4.33
CA ARG A 39 -15.03 -0.35 3.67
C ARG A 39 -15.75 -1.65 3.95
N ASP A 40 -16.41 -1.79 5.10
CA ASP A 40 -17.20 -2.99 5.40
C ASP A 40 -18.44 -3.09 4.50
N LEU A 41 -19.10 -1.95 4.26
CA LEU A 41 -20.31 -1.87 3.43
C LEU A 41 -20.02 -2.00 1.93
N LEU A 42 -18.84 -1.54 1.49
CA LEU A 42 -18.40 -1.58 0.09
C LEU A 42 -17.65 -2.88 -0.27
N ALA A 43 -17.24 -3.66 0.73
CA ALA A 43 -16.57 -4.93 0.49
C ALA A 43 -17.52 -5.95 -0.13
N THR A 44 -17.05 -6.62 -1.18
CA THR A 44 -17.77 -7.75 -1.79
C THR A 44 -17.09 -9.07 -1.40
N ARG A 45 -17.82 -10.20 -1.50
CA ARG A 45 -17.28 -11.53 -1.15
C ARG A 45 -15.99 -11.88 -1.91
N GLY A 46 -15.81 -11.36 -3.13
CA GLY A 46 -14.60 -11.59 -3.94
C GLY A 46 -13.37 -10.79 -3.50
N MET A 47 -13.52 -9.83 -2.57
CA MET A 47 -12.43 -9.04 -2.01
C MET A 47 -11.84 -9.65 -0.73
N ALA A 48 -12.37 -10.80 -0.28
CA ALA A 48 -11.82 -11.52 0.84
C ALA A 48 -10.39 -11.98 0.51
N LEU A 49 -9.43 -11.75 1.42
CA LEU A 49 -8.04 -12.23 1.21
C LEU A 49 -7.98 -13.77 1.15
N ASN A 50 -8.97 -14.41 1.78
CA ASN A 50 -9.15 -15.85 1.71
C ASN A 50 -10.54 -16.17 1.17
N THR A 51 -10.58 -16.70 -0.04
CA THR A 51 -11.81 -17.11 -0.73
C THR A 51 -12.40 -18.41 -0.17
N HIS A 52 -11.58 -19.25 0.45
CA HIS A 52 -11.95 -20.57 0.95
C HIS A 52 -11.44 -20.79 2.39
N PRO A 53 -12.04 -20.10 3.38
CA PRO A 53 -11.55 -20.13 4.75
C PRO A 53 -11.49 -21.52 5.37
N HIS A 54 -12.39 -22.42 4.95
CA HIS A 54 -12.42 -23.80 5.42
C HIS A 54 -11.22 -24.62 4.92
N ILE A 55 -10.78 -24.42 3.68
CA ILE A 55 -9.62 -25.11 3.11
C ILE A 55 -8.34 -24.59 3.77
N THR A 56 -8.20 -23.27 3.86
CA THR A 56 -7.02 -22.68 4.49
C THR A 56 -6.90 -23.04 5.97
N ALA A 57 -8.01 -23.08 6.71
CA ALA A 57 -8.00 -23.53 8.11
C ALA A 57 -7.57 -25.00 8.23
N ALA A 58 -8.00 -25.87 7.31
CA ALA A 58 -7.57 -27.26 7.28
C ALA A 58 -6.08 -27.39 6.92
N ASP A 59 -5.61 -26.64 5.92
CA ASP A 59 -4.20 -26.60 5.53
C ASP A 59 -3.31 -26.08 6.65
N ASP A 60 -3.71 -25.00 7.33
CA ASP A 60 -3.00 -24.44 8.47
C ASP A 60 -2.94 -25.46 9.62
N HIS A 61 -4.04 -26.16 9.92
CA HIS A 61 -4.05 -27.21 10.94
C HIS A 61 -3.08 -28.36 10.59
N ILE A 62 -3.05 -28.78 9.33
CA ILE A 62 -2.11 -29.80 8.84
C ILE A 62 -0.67 -29.30 8.94
N TYR A 63 -0.42 -28.05 8.53
CA TYR A 63 0.89 -27.43 8.52
C TYR A 63 1.47 -27.32 9.94
N PHE A 64 0.71 -26.80 10.91
CA PHE A 64 1.16 -26.73 12.30
C PHE A 64 1.39 -28.10 12.93
N SER A 65 0.56 -29.07 12.59
CA SER A 65 0.73 -30.45 13.07
C SER A 65 2.01 -31.10 12.53
N LYS A 66 2.44 -30.74 11.32
CA LYS A 66 3.60 -31.35 10.65
C LYS A 66 4.91 -30.62 10.91
N GLU A 67 4.88 -29.29 10.99
CA GLU A 67 6.09 -28.47 11.07
C GLU A 67 6.35 -27.93 12.48
N GLY A 68 5.46 -28.16 13.45
CA GLY A 68 5.67 -27.79 14.85
C GLY A 68 5.73 -26.28 15.10
N SER A 69 5.43 -25.46 14.09
CA SER A 69 5.41 -24.00 14.18
C SER A 69 4.29 -23.56 15.11
N THR A 70 4.62 -23.13 16.33
CA THR A 70 3.66 -22.51 17.24
C THR A 70 3.43 -21.07 16.79
N GLY A 71 2.34 -20.83 16.07
CA GLY A 71 1.98 -19.51 15.57
C GLY A 71 1.34 -19.60 14.20
N GLY A 72 0.02 -19.42 14.17
CA GLY A 72 -0.77 -19.13 12.96
C GLY A 72 0.00 -18.28 11.96
N ARG A 73 -0.17 -18.49 10.64
CA ARG A 73 -0.03 -17.36 9.71
C ARG A 73 -0.97 -16.30 10.27
N GLY A 74 -0.40 -15.19 10.73
CA GLY A 74 -0.95 -14.29 11.74
C GLY A 74 -2.48 -14.18 11.80
N PHE A 75 -3.03 -14.11 13.01
CA PHE A 75 -4.30 -13.44 13.22
C PHE A 75 -4.18 -12.04 12.59
N GLU A 76 -5.21 -11.62 11.84
CA GLU A 76 -5.27 -10.50 10.87
C GLU A 76 -5.05 -10.96 9.41
N GLY A 77 -6.02 -10.92 8.50
CA GLY A 77 -7.31 -10.26 8.50
C GLY A 77 -7.76 -10.17 7.04
N GLY A 78 -8.60 -11.12 6.64
CA GLY A 78 -8.98 -11.33 5.24
C GLY A 78 -10.21 -10.59 4.77
N GLY A 79 -10.37 -9.32 5.13
CA GLY A 79 -11.51 -8.48 4.76
C GLY A 79 -11.45 -7.12 5.45
N CYS A 80 -11.95 -6.07 4.77
CA CYS A 80 -12.16 -4.65 5.14
C CYS A 80 -11.18 -3.88 6.05
N GLY A 81 -10.15 -4.50 6.63
CA GLY A 81 -9.09 -3.85 7.41
C GLY A 81 -9.48 -3.46 8.83
N CYS A 82 -10.39 -4.18 9.48
CA CYS A 82 -10.65 -4.01 10.90
C CYS A 82 -9.70 -4.89 11.73
N ASN A 83 -8.72 -4.24 12.36
CA ASN A 83 -8.32 -4.59 13.72
C ASN A 83 -9.16 -3.77 14.70
#